data_AF-H0EV28-F1
#
_entry.id   AF-H0EV28-F1
#
_cell.length_a   1.000
_cell.length_b   1.000
_cell.length_c   1.000
_cell.angle_alpha   90.00
_cell.angle_beta   90.00
_cell.angle_gamma   90.00
#
_symmetry.space_group_name_H-M   'P 1'
#
loop_
_entity.id
_entity.type
_entity.pdbx_description
1 polymer ?
#
loop_
_entity_poly.entity_id
_entity_poly.type
_entity_poly.pdbx_seq_one_letter_code
_entity_poly.pdbx_strand_id
1 'polypeptide(L)'
;MCIEDGGKRKDLGYGAVTDWNFSAQEKKQCFCNEQFDVKACSVQGIYKTADVLAHDPKSVACSNNINLMMEQINRHPIPPEELTRLKTSIGTPTKTRKAFILGHGLWNNLDLQQTVNWMDVILDAIGPDWHGLFVTPNAAGKEKPDDWIVTQGNKALMLFEEGVKIEAEKRGLEHLGTWNMSVQCNKFDGVHLDLRGNLVKAMMVLNWLSLVE
;
A
#
# COMPACT_ATOMS: atom_id res chain seq x y z
N MET A 1 -4.34 16.45 -14.80
CA MET A 1 -4.37 17.16 -13.51
C MET A 1 -5.79 17.13 -12.96
N CYS A 2 -6.12 16.08 -12.19
CA CYS A 2 -7.34 15.98 -11.37
C CYS A 2 -6.90 16.03 -9.90
N ILE A 3 -6.20 17.10 -9.53
CA ILE A 3 -5.61 17.26 -8.19
C ILE A 3 -6.54 18.07 -7.27
N GLU A 4 -7.50 18.82 -7.82
CA GLU A 4 -8.48 19.56 -7.01
C GLU A 4 -9.58 18.67 -6.40
N ASP A 5 -9.82 17.48 -6.95
CA ASP A 5 -10.84 16.52 -6.45
C ASP A 5 -10.29 15.11 -6.13
N GLY A 6 -8.95 14.94 -6.14
CA GLY A 6 -8.24 13.72 -5.72
C GLY A 6 -8.73 12.42 -6.38
N GLY A 7 -7.95 11.84 -7.30
CA GLY A 7 -8.28 10.61 -8.04
C GLY A 7 -8.68 9.39 -7.20
N LYS A 8 -9.91 9.40 -6.69
CA LYS A 8 -10.50 8.44 -5.76
C LYS A 8 -11.90 8.07 -6.24
N ARG A 9 -12.38 6.89 -5.84
CA ARG A 9 -13.82 6.61 -5.87
C ARG A 9 -14.53 7.70 -5.05
N LYS A 10 -15.65 8.22 -5.57
CA LYS A 10 -16.49 9.20 -4.85
C LYS A 10 -17.06 8.64 -3.54
N ASP A 11 -17.15 7.32 -3.46
CA ASP A 11 -17.60 6.61 -2.28
C ASP A 11 -16.45 6.40 -1.30
N LEU A 12 -16.40 7.23 -0.25
CA LEU A 12 -15.43 7.06 0.85
C LEU A 12 -15.85 5.97 1.84
N GLY A 13 -17.13 5.60 1.86
CA GLY A 13 -17.68 4.59 2.76
C GLY A 13 -17.32 3.17 2.36
N TYR A 14 -17.19 2.91 1.06
CA TYR A 14 -16.80 1.60 0.51
C TYR A 14 -15.64 1.68 -0.48
N GLY A 15 -14.95 2.81 -0.55
CA GLY A 15 -13.96 3.09 -1.60
C GLY A 15 -12.80 2.11 -1.71
N ALA A 16 -12.48 1.36 -0.65
CA ALA A 16 -11.41 0.37 -0.64
C ALA A 16 -11.88 -1.08 -0.89
N VAL A 17 -13.19 -1.32 -0.96
CA VAL A 17 -13.78 -2.68 -1.03
C VAL A 17 -14.74 -2.85 -2.20
N THR A 18 -14.93 -4.09 -2.62
CA THR A 18 -15.86 -4.48 -3.69
C THR A 18 -17.29 -4.60 -3.15
N ASP A 19 -17.91 -3.48 -2.77
CA ASP A 19 -19.24 -3.47 -2.13
C ASP A 19 -20.37 -4.00 -3.01
N TRP A 20 -20.15 -4.09 -4.32
CA TRP A 20 -21.04 -4.79 -5.24
C TRP A 20 -21.14 -6.31 -4.97
N ASN A 21 -20.18 -6.90 -4.24
CA ASN A 21 -20.20 -8.29 -3.80
C ASN A 21 -20.80 -8.48 -2.39
N PHE A 22 -21.10 -7.39 -1.67
CA PHE A 22 -21.62 -7.47 -0.31
C PHE A 22 -23.11 -7.82 -0.26
N SER A 23 -23.45 -8.71 0.66
CA SER A 23 -24.81 -8.87 1.17
C SER A 23 -25.30 -7.60 1.87
N ALA A 24 -26.61 -7.50 2.08
CA ALA A 24 -27.20 -6.37 2.81
C ALA A 24 -26.67 -6.23 4.25
N GLN A 25 -26.22 -7.33 4.86
CA GLN A 25 -25.59 -7.33 6.18
C GLN A 25 -24.17 -6.80 6.10
N GLU A 26 -23.35 -7.30 5.16
CA GLU A 26 -21.97 -6.84 4.96
C GLU A 26 -21.92 -5.35 4.62
N LYS A 27 -22.86 -4.83 3.81
CA LYS A 27 -22.94 -3.39 3.55
C LYS A 27 -23.08 -2.58 4.83
N LYS A 28 -23.88 -3.05 5.80
CA LYS A 28 -24.01 -2.35 7.10
C LYS A 28 -22.77 -2.50 7.97
N GLN A 29 -22.10 -3.64 7.90
CA GLN A 29 -20.97 -3.98 8.77
C GLN A 29 -19.63 -3.45 8.26
N CYS A 30 -19.48 -3.22 6.96
CA CYS A 30 -18.22 -2.89 6.30
C CYS A 30 -18.13 -1.42 5.85
N PHE A 31 -19.00 -0.54 6.35
CA PHE A 31 -19.03 0.86 5.94
C PHE A 31 -17.98 1.68 6.70
N CYS A 32 -17.31 2.64 6.04
CA CYS A 32 -16.35 3.56 6.65
C CYS A 32 -15.13 2.88 7.30
N ASN A 33 -14.94 2.96 8.63
CA ASN A 33 -13.73 2.44 9.26
C ASN A 33 -13.69 0.92 9.20
N GLU A 34 -14.86 0.32 9.25
CA GLU A 34 -15.06 -1.11 9.34
C GLU A 34 -14.63 -1.85 8.07
N GLN A 35 -14.49 -1.14 6.94
CA GLN A 35 -13.86 -1.71 5.73
C GLN A 35 -12.38 -2.08 5.96
N PHE A 36 -11.73 -1.49 6.97
CA PHE A 36 -10.35 -1.78 7.38
C PHE A 36 -10.30 -2.59 8.69
N ASP A 37 -11.18 -2.27 9.64
CA ASP A 37 -11.12 -2.81 10.99
C ASP A 37 -11.77 -4.20 11.13
N VAL A 38 -12.59 -4.61 10.16
CA VAL A 38 -13.25 -5.92 10.15
C VAL A 38 -12.58 -6.82 9.13
N LYS A 39 -11.96 -7.91 9.62
CA LYS A 39 -11.25 -8.89 8.79
C LYS A 39 -12.10 -9.46 7.63
N ALA A 40 -13.39 -9.67 7.86
CA ALA A 40 -14.30 -10.17 6.82
C ALA A 40 -14.54 -9.14 5.69
N CYS A 41 -14.36 -7.85 5.98
CA CYS A 41 -14.51 -6.78 5.00
C CYS A 41 -13.21 -6.57 4.21
N SER A 42 -12.05 -6.69 4.86
CA SER A 42 -10.76 -6.45 4.23
C SER A 42 -10.36 -7.49 3.16
N VAL A 43 -10.91 -8.70 3.22
CA VAL A 43 -10.69 -9.73 2.18
C VAL A 43 -11.33 -9.39 0.83
N GLN A 44 -12.26 -8.43 0.80
CA GLN A 44 -12.93 -7.96 -0.41
C GLN A 44 -12.31 -6.66 -0.95
N GLY A 45 -11.00 -6.48 -0.75
CA GLY A 45 -10.27 -5.30 -1.21
C GLY A 45 -10.27 -5.13 -2.73
N ILE A 46 -10.23 -3.88 -3.18
CA ILE A 46 -10.02 -3.56 -4.60
C ILE A 46 -8.52 -3.57 -4.91
N TYR A 47 -8.13 -4.36 -5.92
CA TYR A 47 -6.72 -4.49 -6.33
C TYR A 47 -6.40 -3.84 -7.67
N LYS A 48 -7.40 -3.59 -8.54
CA LYS A 48 -7.19 -3.04 -9.88
C LYS A 48 -8.27 -2.05 -10.28
N THR A 49 -7.90 -0.96 -10.96
CA THR A 49 -8.87 0.00 -11.53
C THR A 49 -9.85 -0.68 -12.49
N ALA A 50 -9.40 -1.69 -13.24
CA ALA A 50 -10.23 -2.42 -14.19
C ALA A 50 -11.48 -3.05 -13.56
N ASP A 51 -11.36 -3.55 -12.32
CA ASP A 51 -12.48 -4.18 -11.62
C ASP A 51 -13.56 -3.15 -11.25
N VAL A 52 -13.14 -1.95 -10.84
CA VAL A 52 -14.04 -0.83 -10.56
C VAL A 52 -14.75 -0.37 -11.83
N LEU A 53 -14.02 -0.23 -12.94
CA LEU A 53 -14.62 0.18 -14.22
C LEU A 53 -15.64 -0.85 -14.73
N ALA A 54 -15.43 -2.14 -14.46
CA ALA A 54 -16.34 -3.19 -14.88
C ALA A 54 -17.64 -3.23 -14.05
N HIS A 55 -17.58 -2.94 -12.75
CA HIS A 55 -18.72 -3.14 -11.83
C HIS A 55 -19.36 -1.85 -11.31
N ASP A 56 -18.57 -0.79 -11.15
CA ASP A 56 -19.03 0.51 -10.64
C ASP A 56 -18.30 1.71 -11.31
N PRO A 57 -18.46 1.87 -12.64
CA PRO A 57 -17.78 2.93 -13.39
C PRO A 57 -18.21 4.35 -12.97
N LYS A 58 -19.40 4.50 -12.37
CA LYS A 58 -19.93 5.80 -11.94
C LYS A 58 -19.23 6.35 -10.70
N SER A 59 -18.60 5.49 -9.90
CA SER A 59 -17.83 5.91 -8.73
C SER A 59 -16.49 6.55 -9.07
N VAL A 60 -15.97 6.35 -10.29
CA VAL A 60 -14.70 6.93 -10.72
C VAL A 60 -14.88 8.44 -10.96
N ALA A 61 -14.11 9.26 -10.22
CA ALA A 61 -14.22 10.71 -10.30
C ALA A 61 -13.49 11.33 -11.52
N CYS A 62 -12.43 10.68 -12.01
CA CYS A 62 -11.57 11.24 -13.05
C CYS A 62 -11.93 10.73 -14.45
N SER A 63 -11.84 11.62 -15.44
CA SER A 63 -11.97 11.27 -16.88
C SER A 63 -10.71 10.65 -17.47
N ASN A 64 -9.55 10.84 -16.82
CA ASN A 64 -8.29 10.22 -17.22
C ASN A 64 -8.18 8.80 -16.65
N ASN A 65 -7.98 7.82 -17.53
CA ASN A 65 -7.80 6.41 -17.14
C ASN A 65 -6.40 6.17 -16.57
N ILE A 66 -6.23 6.40 -15.26
CA ILE A 66 -5.04 5.94 -14.52
C ILE A 66 -5.22 4.45 -14.21
N ASN A 67 -4.28 3.63 -14.67
CA ASN A 67 -4.25 2.22 -14.32
C ASN A 67 -3.52 2.01 -12.99
N LEU A 68 -4.29 1.82 -11.91
CA LEU A 68 -3.75 1.44 -10.60
C LEU A 68 -3.88 -0.08 -10.44
N MET A 69 -2.81 -0.72 -10.00
CA MET A 69 -2.76 -2.14 -9.69
C MET A 69 -1.95 -2.36 -8.41
N MET A 70 -2.41 -3.29 -7.57
CA MET A 70 -1.73 -3.69 -6.35
C MET A 70 -1.35 -5.18 -6.41
N GLU A 71 -0.09 -5.47 -6.15
CA GLU A 71 0.45 -6.82 -6.02
C GLU A 71 0.84 -7.07 -4.56
N GLN A 72 0.47 -8.24 -4.03
CA GLN A 72 0.92 -8.67 -2.71
C GLN A 72 2.07 -9.67 -2.87
N ILE A 73 3.28 -9.25 -2.49
CA ILE A 73 4.52 -10.05 -2.52
C ILE A 73 5.17 -9.89 -1.15
N ASN A 74 4.67 -10.65 -0.19
CA ASN A 74 4.83 -10.31 1.22
C ASN A 74 6.14 -10.81 1.84
N ARG A 75 6.90 -11.67 1.16
CA ARG A 75 8.05 -12.34 1.78
C ARG A 75 9.28 -12.41 0.90
N HIS A 76 10.41 -12.63 1.56
CA HIS A 76 11.65 -13.05 0.93
C HIS A 76 12.02 -14.47 1.42
N PRO A 77 12.52 -15.37 0.56
CA PRO A 77 12.62 -15.24 -0.90
C PRO A 77 11.25 -15.15 -1.58
N ILE A 78 11.19 -14.46 -2.72
CA ILE A 78 9.96 -14.28 -3.50
C ILE A 78 9.65 -15.58 -4.24
N PRO A 79 8.44 -16.15 -4.10
CA PRO A 79 8.02 -17.32 -4.87
C PRO A 79 8.03 -17.03 -6.39
N PRO A 80 8.53 -17.95 -7.24
CA PRO A 80 8.65 -17.72 -8.69
C PRO A 80 7.33 -17.34 -9.37
N GLU A 81 6.22 -17.88 -8.90
CA GLU A 81 4.87 -17.59 -9.39
C GLU A 81 4.45 -16.14 -9.10
N GLU A 82 4.79 -15.59 -7.93
CA GLU A 82 4.51 -14.20 -7.56
C GLU A 82 5.36 -13.24 -8.41
N LEU A 83 6.64 -13.59 -8.65
CA LEU A 83 7.51 -12.82 -9.53
C LEU A 83 7.04 -12.85 -10.98
N THR A 84 6.56 -14.00 -11.46
CA THR A 84 5.99 -14.13 -12.81
C THR A 84 4.72 -13.30 -12.94
N ARG A 85 3.85 -13.30 -11.92
CA ARG A 85 2.65 -12.47 -11.86
C ARG A 85 3.01 -10.98 -11.91
N LEU A 86 4.00 -10.54 -11.11
CA LEU A 86 4.49 -9.17 -11.12
C LEU A 86 4.94 -8.73 -12.53
N LYS A 87 5.81 -9.51 -13.18
CA LYS A 87 6.30 -9.22 -14.53
C LYS A 87 5.16 -9.13 -15.55
N THR A 88 4.16 -10.01 -15.40
CA THR A 88 2.95 -9.98 -16.24
C THR A 88 2.13 -8.71 -16.02
N SER A 89 1.92 -8.30 -14.76
CA SER A 89 1.20 -7.08 -14.40
C SER A 89 1.92 -5.81 -14.85
N ILE A 90 3.25 -5.77 -14.79
CA ILE A 90 4.05 -4.66 -15.32
C ILE A 90 3.92 -4.58 -16.84
N GLY A 91 3.85 -5.74 -17.51
CA GLY A 91 3.73 -5.85 -18.96
C GLY A 91 4.98 -5.38 -19.70
N THR A 92 4.85 -5.13 -21.00
CA THR A 92 5.97 -4.66 -21.81
C THR A 92 6.32 -3.20 -21.51
N PRO A 93 7.56 -2.77 -21.80
CA PRO A 93 7.91 -1.35 -21.79
C PRO A 93 6.97 -0.56 -22.70
N THR A 94 6.45 0.56 -22.19
CA THR A 94 5.59 1.48 -22.95
C THR A 94 6.11 2.89 -22.77
N LYS A 95 5.69 3.84 -23.63
CA LYS A 95 6.00 5.27 -23.43
C LYS A 95 5.28 5.89 -22.23
N THR A 96 4.36 5.16 -21.61
CA THR A 96 3.61 5.62 -20.43
C THR A 96 4.53 5.60 -19.22
N ARG A 97 4.63 6.73 -18.52
CA ARG A 97 5.34 6.81 -17.24
C ARG A 97 4.73 5.84 -16.24
N LYS A 98 5.56 5.09 -15.52
CA LYS A 98 5.14 4.16 -14.46
C LYS A 98 5.74 4.64 -13.14
N ALA A 99 4.90 4.70 -12.12
CA ALA A 99 5.32 4.93 -10.74
C ALA A 99 5.11 3.65 -9.92
N PHE A 100 6.07 3.31 -9.07
CA PHE A 100 6.02 2.12 -8.22
C PHE A 100 6.05 2.50 -6.75
N ILE A 101 4.98 2.17 -6.04
CA ILE A 101 4.91 2.35 -4.59
C ILE A 101 5.15 1.00 -3.95
N LEU A 102 6.30 0.85 -3.29
CA LEU A 102 6.75 -0.38 -2.66
C LEU A 102 6.48 -0.33 -1.16
N GLY A 103 6.20 -1.47 -0.54
CA GLY A 103 6.07 -1.58 0.90
C GLY A 103 6.39 -2.98 1.37
N HIS A 104 7.29 -3.10 2.35
CA HIS A 104 7.74 -4.38 2.88
C HIS A 104 8.30 -4.20 4.31
N GLY A 105 8.28 -5.25 5.13
CA GLY A 105 8.88 -5.24 6.47
C GLY A 105 8.28 -6.24 7.45
N LEU A 106 7.01 -6.07 7.85
CA LEU A 106 6.40 -6.83 8.96
C LEU A 106 6.37 -8.35 8.71
N TRP A 107 6.08 -8.77 7.48
CA TRP A 107 6.04 -10.19 7.11
C TRP A 107 7.41 -10.89 7.14
N ASN A 108 8.50 -10.12 7.07
CA ASN A 108 9.86 -10.60 7.29
C ASN A 108 10.41 -10.13 8.65
N ASN A 109 9.53 -9.84 9.60
CA ASN A 109 9.88 -9.47 10.97
C ASN A 109 10.87 -8.30 11.07
N LEU A 110 10.73 -7.30 10.19
CA LEU A 110 11.61 -6.13 10.10
C LEU A 110 13.08 -6.47 9.87
N ASP A 111 13.35 -7.60 9.22
CA ASP A 111 14.70 -7.93 8.74
C ASP A 111 15.07 -7.00 7.57
N LEU A 112 16.02 -6.11 7.82
CA LEU A 112 16.49 -5.14 6.84
C LEU A 112 17.15 -5.84 5.64
N GLN A 113 17.99 -6.84 5.87
CA GLN A 113 18.70 -7.51 4.78
C GLN A 113 17.74 -8.27 3.87
N GLN A 114 16.74 -8.95 4.43
CA GLN A 114 15.72 -9.60 3.65
C GLN A 114 14.85 -8.61 2.87
N THR A 115 14.56 -7.44 3.45
CA THR A 115 13.85 -6.35 2.75
C THR A 115 14.67 -5.81 1.58
N VAL A 116 15.98 -5.64 1.78
CA VAL A 116 16.91 -5.23 0.72
C VAL A 116 16.96 -6.26 -0.41
N ASN A 117 17.12 -7.54 -0.08
CA ASN A 117 17.15 -8.59 -1.09
C ASN A 117 15.82 -8.71 -1.84
N TRP A 118 14.69 -8.52 -1.15
CA TRP A 118 13.37 -8.44 -1.79
C TRP A 118 13.31 -7.24 -2.74
N MET A 119 13.76 -6.07 -2.29
CA MET A 119 13.75 -4.82 -3.06
C MET A 119 14.57 -4.97 -4.35
N ASP A 120 15.76 -5.55 -4.27
CA ASP A 120 16.63 -5.79 -5.41
C ASP A 120 15.96 -6.67 -6.48
N VAL A 121 15.28 -7.75 -6.06
CA VAL A 121 14.54 -8.62 -7.00
C VAL A 121 13.35 -7.90 -7.65
N ILE A 122 12.64 -7.06 -6.89
CA ILE A 122 11.50 -6.29 -7.42
C ILE A 122 11.98 -5.23 -8.42
N LEU A 123 13.05 -4.49 -8.11
CA LEU A 123 13.60 -3.47 -8.99
C LEU A 123 14.16 -4.08 -10.29
N ASP A 124 14.81 -5.24 -10.22
CA ASP A 124 15.22 -5.99 -11.41
C ASP A 124 14.02 -6.38 -12.28
N ALA A 125 12.91 -6.81 -11.67
CA ALA A 125 11.70 -7.15 -12.39
C ALA A 125 10.99 -5.92 -13.02
N ILE A 126 11.12 -4.75 -12.42
CA ILE A 126 10.60 -3.48 -12.94
C ILE A 126 11.39 -3.02 -14.16
N GLY A 127 12.72 -3.18 -14.13
CA GLY A 127 13.60 -2.70 -15.18
C GLY A 127 13.93 -1.20 -15.05
N PRO A 128 14.41 -0.55 -16.12
CA PRO A 128 14.78 0.87 -16.10
C PRO A 128 13.56 1.82 -16.27
N ASP A 129 13.81 3.12 -16.14
CA ASP A 129 12.85 4.22 -16.44
C ASP A 129 11.57 4.23 -15.58
N TRP A 130 11.74 4.39 -14.27
CA TRP A 130 10.64 4.45 -13.30
C TRP A 130 10.85 5.56 -12.25
N HIS A 131 9.74 5.95 -11.61
CA HIS A 131 9.76 6.69 -10.35
C HIS A 131 9.26 5.77 -9.24
N GLY A 132 9.90 5.79 -8.08
CA GLY A 132 9.59 4.82 -7.05
C GLY A 132 9.67 5.39 -5.64
N LEU A 133 8.73 4.95 -4.82
CA LEU A 133 8.56 5.36 -3.44
C LEU A 133 8.50 4.12 -2.57
N PHE A 134 9.38 4.01 -1.59
CA PHE A 134 9.31 2.97 -0.57
C PHE A 134 8.58 3.48 0.67
N VAL A 135 7.51 2.80 1.07
CA VAL A 135 6.70 3.13 2.24
C VAL A 135 6.96 2.12 3.35
N THR A 136 7.50 2.58 4.47
CA THR A 136 7.78 1.72 5.64
C THR A 136 6.54 1.48 6.49
N PRO A 137 6.53 0.44 7.34
CA PRO A 137 5.40 0.12 8.20
C PRO A 137 5.06 1.22 9.22
N ASN A 138 3.80 1.22 9.66
CA ASN A 138 3.32 2.13 10.70
C ASN A 138 3.93 1.79 12.07
N ALA A 139 3.87 2.73 13.01
CA ALA A 139 4.11 2.52 14.43
C ALA A 139 3.25 1.39 15.01
N ALA A 140 3.78 0.69 16.00
CA ALA A 140 3.03 -0.30 16.75
C ALA A 140 1.99 0.40 17.65
N GLY A 141 0.74 -0.05 17.57
CA GLY A 141 -0.34 0.38 18.45
C GLY A 141 -0.46 -0.48 19.70
N LYS A 142 -1.28 -0.02 20.66
CA LYS A 142 -1.49 -0.67 21.96
C LYS A 142 -2.05 -2.09 21.90
N GLU A 143 -2.80 -2.42 20.85
CA GLU A 143 -3.42 -3.75 20.69
C GLU A 143 -2.48 -4.76 20.00
N LYS A 144 -1.23 -4.36 19.72
CA LYS A 144 -0.25 -5.27 19.10
C LYS A 144 0.10 -6.38 20.11
N PRO A 145 0.03 -7.67 19.74
CA PRO A 145 0.28 -8.74 20.70
C PRO A 145 1.71 -8.68 21.27
N ASP A 146 1.83 -8.97 22.56
CA ASP A 146 3.09 -8.87 23.32
C ASP A 146 4.25 -9.66 22.68
N ASP A 147 3.94 -10.83 22.11
CA ASP A 147 4.90 -11.69 21.39
C ASP A 147 5.63 -10.95 20.27
N TRP A 148 5.02 -9.93 19.68
CA TRP A 148 5.58 -9.13 18.59
C TRP A 148 6.24 -7.82 19.05
N ILE A 149 6.10 -7.42 20.31
CA ILE A 149 6.62 -6.11 20.77
C ILE A 149 8.15 -6.08 20.76
N VAL A 150 8.80 -7.20 21.06
CA VAL A 150 10.26 -7.29 21.08
C VAL A 150 10.84 -7.11 19.67
N THR A 151 10.28 -7.80 18.68
CA THR A 151 10.82 -7.81 17.31
C THR A 151 10.19 -6.76 16.39
N GLN A 152 8.99 -6.27 16.72
CA GLN A 152 8.23 -5.35 15.87
C GLN A 152 7.54 -4.22 16.66
N GLY A 153 8.02 -3.90 17.85
CA GLY A 153 7.62 -2.72 18.60
C GLY A 153 8.20 -1.43 18.02
N ASN A 154 7.86 -0.29 18.64
CA ASN A 154 8.17 1.03 18.08
C ASN A 154 9.68 1.31 17.90
N LYS A 155 10.55 0.80 18.79
CA LYS A 155 12.00 0.93 18.60
C LYS A 155 12.48 0.18 17.36
N ALA A 156 12.03 -1.06 17.17
CA ALA A 156 12.42 -1.88 16.03
C ALA A 156 11.91 -1.25 14.71
N LEU A 157 10.67 -0.75 14.71
CA LEU A 157 10.09 -0.04 13.58
C LEU A 157 10.85 1.23 13.21
N MET A 158 11.23 2.04 14.18
CA MET A 158 12.02 3.26 13.96
C MET A 158 13.39 2.94 13.34
N LEU A 159 14.12 1.96 13.90
CA LEU A 159 15.43 1.55 13.38
C LEU A 159 15.31 0.94 11.97
N PHE A 160 14.27 0.15 11.73
CA PHE A 160 14.00 -0.42 10.41
C PHE A 160 13.71 0.69 9.40
N GLU A 161 12.89 1.68 9.75
CA GLU A 161 12.58 2.81 8.89
C GLU A 161 13.82 3.62 8.50
N GLU A 162 14.69 3.93 9.48
CA GLU A 162 15.96 4.62 9.23
C GLU A 162 16.90 3.80 8.32
N GLY A 163 16.96 2.48 8.53
CA GLY A 163 17.77 1.59 7.69
C GLY A 163 17.24 1.47 6.26
N VAL A 164 15.93 1.29 6.10
CA VAL A 164 15.29 1.20 4.78
C VAL A 164 15.44 2.51 4.01
N LYS A 165 15.34 3.67 4.66
CA LYS A 165 15.59 4.97 4.02
C LYS A 165 16.94 4.98 3.30
N ILE A 166 18.01 4.61 4.02
CA ILE A 166 19.37 4.61 3.48
C ILE A 166 19.49 3.64 2.30
N GLU A 167 18.91 2.44 2.43
CA GLU A 167 19.02 1.40 1.40
C GLU A 167 18.16 1.67 0.16
N ALA A 168 17.00 2.30 0.34
CA ALA A 168 16.13 2.76 -0.75
C ALA A 168 16.81 3.87 -1.57
N GLU A 169 17.39 4.88 -0.90
CA GLU A 169 18.07 6.00 -1.56
C GLU A 169 19.23 5.53 -2.44
N LYS A 170 20.02 4.54 -1.98
CA LYS A 170 21.10 3.92 -2.77
C LYS A 170 20.63 3.29 -4.08
N ARG A 171 19.35 2.93 -4.16
CA ARG A 171 18.71 2.27 -5.31
C ARG A 171 17.85 3.21 -6.15
N GLY A 172 17.90 4.52 -5.87
CA GLY A 172 17.10 5.53 -6.55
C GLY A 172 15.61 5.53 -6.15
N LEU A 173 15.26 4.88 -5.03
CA LEU A 173 13.93 4.98 -4.44
C LEU A 173 13.87 6.15 -3.47
N GLU A 174 12.82 6.96 -3.58
CA GLU A 174 12.46 7.88 -2.51
C GLU A 174 11.84 7.11 -1.34
N HIS A 175 11.86 7.69 -0.15
CA HIS A 175 11.40 7.01 1.06
C HIS A 175 10.31 7.81 1.78
N LEU A 176 9.17 7.16 2.02
CA LEU A 176 8.07 7.68 2.82
C LEU A 176 7.98 6.94 4.16
N GLY A 177 8.60 7.54 5.19
CA GLY A 177 8.50 7.08 6.56
C GLY A 177 7.08 7.25 7.11
N THR A 178 6.50 6.21 7.69
CA THR A 178 5.16 6.27 8.29
C THR A 178 5.15 6.02 9.79
N TRP A 179 6.28 5.67 10.41
CA TRP A 179 6.35 5.47 11.84
C TRP A 179 5.91 6.73 12.59
N ASN A 180 6.57 7.87 12.35
CA ASN A 180 6.35 9.10 13.12
C ASN A 180 4.90 9.61 12.99
N MET A 181 4.36 9.66 11.77
CA MET A 181 2.99 10.13 11.55
C MET A 181 1.94 9.25 12.24
N SER A 182 2.25 7.97 12.46
CA SER A 182 1.29 6.99 12.95
C SER A 182 1.40 6.68 14.44
N VAL A 183 2.40 7.20 15.17
CA VAL A 183 2.59 6.92 16.60
C VAL A 183 1.33 7.17 17.41
N GLN A 184 0.60 8.26 17.13
CA GLN A 184 -0.61 8.65 17.87
C GLN A 184 -1.92 8.18 17.21
N CYS A 185 -1.85 7.47 16.09
CA CYS A 185 -3.04 7.02 15.39
C CYS A 185 -3.66 5.77 16.03
N ASN A 186 -4.98 5.68 15.95
CA ASN A 186 -5.72 4.47 16.29
C ASN A 186 -5.38 3.33 15.32
N LYS A 187 -5.21 2.13 15.88
CA LYS A 187 -4.96 0.89 15.14
C LYS A 187 -5.75 -0.23 15.80
N PHE A 188 -6.69 -0.84 15.09
CA PHE A 188 -7.63 -1.78 15.69
C PHE A 188 -6.97 -3.08 16.17
N ASP A 189 -5.90 -3.51 15.48
CA ASP A 189 -5.11 -4.71 15.82
C ASP A 189 -3.65 -4.38 16.20
N GLY A 190 -3.38 -3.10 16.45
CA GLY A 190 -2.04 -2.60 16.73
C GLY A 190 -1.11 -2.46 15.52
N VAL A 191 -1.59 -2.72 14.29
CA VAL A 191 -0.80 -2.62 13.04
C VAL A 191 -1.50 -1.74 12.00
N HIS A 192 -2.76 -2.03 11.70
CA HIS A 192 -3.52 -1.40 10.64
C HIS A 192 -4.19 -0.12 11.13
N LEU A 193 -4.02 0.96 10.37
CA LEU A 193 -4.63 2.27 10.67
C LEU A 193 -6.14 2.25 10.38
N ASP A 194 -6.87 3.14 11.05
CA ASP A 194 -8.25 3.48 10.69
C ASP A 194 -8.33 4.25 9.34
N LEU A 195 -9.55 4.58 8.89
CA LEU A 195 -9.76 5.33 7.64
C LEU A 195 -8.99 6.66 7.64
N ARG A 196 -8.90 7.36 8.78
CA ARG A 196 -8.25 8.67 8.86
C ARG A 196 -6.74 8.53 8.62
N GLY A 197 -6.10 7.58 9.28
CA GLY A 197 -4.68 7.30 9.09
C GLY A 197 -4.36 6.86 7.65
N ASN A 198 -5.20 5.99 7.07
CA ASN A 198 -5.02 5.57 5.68
C ASN A 198 -5.27 6.71 4.67
N LEU A 199 -6.22 7.61 4.93
CA LEU A 199 -6.44 8.80 4.10
C LEU A 199 -5.22 9.73 4.11
N VAL A 200 -4.59 9.95 5.27
CA VAL A 200 -3.34 10.74 5.36
C VAL A 200 -2.24 10.09 4.55
N LYS A 201 -2.01 8.78 4.68
CA LYS A 201 -1.02 8.05 3.87
C LYS A 201 -1.30 8.17 2.38
N ALA A 202 -2.56 8.01 1.97
CA ALA A 202 -2.96 8.15 0.58
C ALA A 202 -2.69 9.57 0.06
N MET A 203 -2.97 10.62 0.85
CA MET A 203 -2.66 12.00 0.46
C MET A 203 -1.14 12.24 0.34
N MET A 204 -0.33 11.66 1.21
CA MET A 204 1.13 11.75 1.12
C MET A 204 1.66 11.13 -0.19
N VAL A 205 1.16 9.96 -0.57
CA VAL A 205 1.51 9.30 -1.84
C VAL A 205 1.01 10.11 -3.04
N LEU A 206 -0.21 10.64 -3.00
CA LEU A 206 -0.74 11.49 -4.08
C LEU A 206 0.06 12.78 -4.25
N ASN A 207 0.48 13.40 -3.15
CA ASN A 207 1.36 14.57 -3.19
C ASN A 207 2.70 14.22 -3.84
N TRP A 208 3.29 13.08 -3.49
CA TRP A 208 4.52 12.61 -4.16
C TRP A 208 4.30 12.34 -5.65
N LEU A 209 3.21 11.65 -6.03
CA LEU A 209 2.87 11.39 -7.43
C LEU A 209 2.76 12.68 -8.24
N SER A 210 2.22 13.76 -7.66
CA SER A 210 2.13 15.06 -8.34
C SER A 210 3.48 15.71 -8.68
N LEU A 211 4.57 15.27 -8.04
CA LEU A 211 5.93 15.76 -8.29
C LEU A 211 6.66 14.96 -9.38
N VAL A 212 6.22 13.73 -9.65
CA VAL A 212 6.82 12.80 -10.62
C VAL A 212 5.97 12.61 -11.88
N GLU A 213 4.82 13.30 -11.95
CA GLU A 213 3.92 13.34 -13.11
C GLU A 213 4.52 13.99 -14.36
#